data_AF-A0A7J4EXH2-F1
#
_entry.id   AF-A0A7J4EXH2-F1
#
_cell.length_a   1.000
_cell.length_b   1.000
_cell.length_c   1.000
_cell.angle_alpha   90.00
_cell.angle_beta   90.00
_cell.angle_gamma   90.00
#
_symmetry.space_group_name_H-M   'P 1'
#
loop_
_entity.id
_entity.type
_entity.pdbx_description
1 polymer ?
#
loop_
_entity_poly.entity_id
_entity_poly.type
_entity_poly.pdbx_seq_one_letter_code
_entity_poly.pdbx_strand_id
1 'polypeptide(L)'
;KRYDIRNIKTILRAKYAGLDGESTFKMLIPIGTIPENRLRELCEAKTVEEVVTGLEGTEYGKILSEKLSEYEEYNNLLPLELALDKYLYHSLWRTVKIEGANEDIFKEFIGKMIDVENLKVILRCKREGVPSEVTLNYLLDVGYELAPWKLKELAEGESIEGVISSLEDSEYGNILAEHLEEYERSKSVFVFEKVLDNYILEVGKRLSLRQPFGVGPIIGFLTSKEMEVKKLRAIINGKIEGLSPRDIKELITN
;
A
#
# COMPACT_ATOMS: atom_id res chain seq x y z
N LYS A 1 5.81 12.73 -3.87
CA LYS A 1 4.94 11.74 -4.54
C LYS A 1 4.36 10.68 -3.58
N ARG A 2 5.16 9.78 -2.97
CA ARG A 2 4.61 8.75 -2.04
C ARG A 2 3.79 9.35 -0.90
N TYR A 3 4.32 10.39 -0.25
CA TYR A 3 3.61 11.08 0.83
C TYR A 3 2.38 11.86 0.35
N ASP A 4 2.42 12.45 -0.84
CA ASP A 4 1.26 13.11 -1.46
C ASP A 4 0.13 12.11 -1.68
N ILE A 5 0.42 10.98 -2.35
CA ILE A 5 -0.54 9.92 -2.60
C ILE A 5 -1.11 9.38 -1.29
N ARG A 6 -0.25 9.16 -0.29
CA ARG A 6 -0.73 8.72 1.03
C ARG A 6 -1.66 9.74 1.67
N ASN A 7 -1.30 11.03 1.66
CA ASN A 7 -2.14 12.09 2.23
C ASN A 7 -3.47 12.19 1.48
N ILE A 8 -3.45 12.12 0.14
CA ILE A 8 -4.66 12.10 -0.69
C ILE A 8 -5.55 10.93 -0.29
N LYS A 9 -5.02 9.70 -0.21
CA LYS A 9 -5.78 8.53 0.25
C LYS A 9 -6.37 8.73 1.64
N THR A 10 -5.60 9.29 2.56
CA THR A 10 -6.10 9.61 3.91
C THR A 10 -7.25 10.61 3.87
N ILE A 11 -7.16 11.65 3.05
CA ILE A 11 -8.24 12.62 2.86
C ILE A 11 -9.47 11.94 2.26
N LEU A 12 -9.31 11.15 1.18
CA LEU A 12 -10.41 10.42 0.55
C LEU A 12 -11.14 9.50 1.55
N ARG A 13 -10.39 8.70 2.32
CA ARG A 13 -10.93 7.85 3.39
C ARG A 13 -11.67 8.65 4.46
N ALA A 14 -11.09 9.77 4.88
CA ALA A 14 -11.69 10.62 5.89
C ALA A 14 -13.02 11.21 5.41
N LYS A 15 -13.11 11.63 4.14
CA LYS A 15 -14.34 12.16 3.54
C LYS A 15 -15.40 11.10 3.33
N TYR A 16 -14.98 9.92 2.86
CA TYR A 16 -15.87 8.78 2.77
C TYR A 16 -16.43 8.35 4.14
N ALA A 17 -15.64 8.47 5.21
CA ALA A 17 -16.07 8.18 6.58
C ALA A 17 -16.73 9.38 7.31
N GLY A 18 -16.90 10.52 6.65
CA GLY A 18 -17.59 11.70 7.20
C GLY A 18 -16.81 12.48 8.27
N LEU A 19 -15.47 12.40 8.28
CA LEU A 19 -14.64 13.16 9.22
C LEU A 19 -14.50 14.64 8.82
N ASP A 20 -14.42 15.50 9.85
CA ASP A 20 -14.17 16.92 9.70
C ASP A 20 -12.72 17.23 9.26
N GLY A 21 -12.50 18.46 8.78
CA GLY A 21 -11.20 18.86 8.24
C GLY A 21 -10.07 18.89 9.27
N GLU A 22 -10.35 19.28 10.52
CA GLU A 22 -9.33 19.34 11.56
C GLU A 22 -8.87 17.94 11.98
N SER A 23 -9.82 17.03 12.20
CA SER A 23 -9.55 15.63 12.49
C SER A 23 -8.81 14.95 11.34
N THR A 24 -9.20 15.24 10.08
CA THR A 24 -8.53 14.73 8.89
C THR A 24 -7.08 15.21 8.81
N PHE A 25 -6.84 16.51 9.02
CA PHE A 25 -5.52 17.10 8.90
C PHE A 25 -4.52 16.51 9.91
N LYS A 26 -4.97 16.21 11.14
CA LYS A 26 -4.16 15.53 12.17
C LYS A 26 -3.65 14.15 11.75
N MET A 27 -4.26 13.52 10.75
CA MET A 27 -3.86 12.22 10.21
C MET A 27 -2.83 12.30 9.07
N LEU A 28 -2.55 13.51 8.56
CA LEU A 28 -1.65 13.72 7.42
C LEU A 28 -0.20 13.87 7.86
N ILE A 29 0.73 13.63 6.93
CA ILE A 29 2.15 13.97 7.11
C ILE A 29 2.55 14.95 5.99
N PRO A 30 2.65 16.25 6.29
CA PRO A 30 2.79 17.31 5.29
C PRO A 30 4.25 17.49 4.80
N ILE A 31 4.88 16.40 4.36
CA ILE A 31 6.26 16.38 3.80
C ILE A 31 6.29 16.07 2.30
N GLY A 32 5.12 16.11 1.66
CA GLY A 32 4.97 15.87 0.22
C GLY A 32 5.31 17.09 -0.64
N THR A 33 5.02 16.98 -1.93
CA THR A 33 5.10 18.11 -2.87
C THR A 33 3.87 19.02 -2.82
N ILE A 34 2.74 18.53 -2.29
CA ILE A 34 1.54 19.34 -2.09
C ILE A 34 1.77 20.26 -0.87
N PRO A 35 1.70 21.59 -1.04
CA PRO A 35 1.86 22.54 0.06
C PRO A 35 0.84 22.33 1.18
N GLU A 36 1.23 22.60 2.41
CA GLU A 36 0.38 22.39 3.59
C GLU A 36 -0.95 23.17 3.50
N ASN A 37 -0.92 24.41 3.01
CA ASN A 37 -2.14 25.21 2.83
C ASN A 37 -3.13 24.52 1.88
N ARG A 38 -2.62 23.90 0.81
CA ARG A 38 -3.47 23.15 -0.13
C ARG A 38 -3.97 21.84 0.48
N LEU A 39 -3.18 21.16 1.31
CA LEU A 39 -3.67 20.02 2.09
C LEU A 39 -4.80 20.41 3.04
N ARG A 40 -4.70 21.58 3.71
CA ARG A 40 -5.77 22.09 4.57
C ARG A 40 -7.04 22.38 3.78
N GLU A 41 -6.93 23.02 2.62
CA GLU A 41 -8.07 23.26 1.72
C GLU A 41 -8.75 21.93 1.31
N LEU A 42 -7.97 20.92 0.95
CA LEU A 42 -8.51 19.59 0.61
C LEU A 42 -9.16 18.90 1.82
N CYS A 43 -8.65 19.12 3.04
CA CYS A 43 -9.28 18.63 4.26
C CYS A 43 -10.63 19.31 4.55
N GLU A 44 -10.89 20.52 4.06
CA GLU A 44 -12.18 21.19 4.25
C GLU A 44 -13.25 20.76 3.23
N ALA A 45 -12.87 20.00 2.20
CA ALA A 45 -13.82 19.42 1.25
C ALA A 45 -14.88 18.57 1.97
N LYS A 46 -16.13 18.64 1.48
CA LYS A 46 -17.27 17.92 2.06
C LYS A 46 -17.43 16.52 1.50
N THR A 47 -17.02 16.32 0.25
CA THR A 47 -17.23 15.06 -0.47
C THR A 47 -15.95 14.60 -1.16
N VAL A 48 -15.94 13.35 -1.60
CA VAL A 48 -14.82 12.76 -2.35
C VAL A 48 -14.62 13.48 -3.69
N GLU A 49 -15.71 13.84 -4.36
CA GLU A 49 -15.74 14.59 -5.63
C GLU A 49 -15.12 15.99 -5.47
N GLU A 50 -15.41 16.67 -4.36
CA GLU A 50 -14.80 17.96 -4.05
C GLU A 50 -13.28 17.83 -3.84
N VAL A 51 -12.81 16.75 -3.20
CA VAL A 51 -11.36 16.47 -3.07
C VAL A 51 -10.72 16.27 -4.44
N VAL A 52 -11.37 15.51 -5.33
CA VAL A 52 -10.87 15.27 -6.70
C VAL A 52 -10.81 16.58 -7.49
N THR A 53 -11.85 17.40 -7.42
CA THR A 53 -11.89 18.73 -8.03
C THR A 53 -10.79 19.64 -7.47
N GLY A 54 -10.56 19.63 -6.15
CA GLY A 54 -9.50 20.41 -5.52
C GLY A 54 -8.07 20.02 -5.95
N LEU A 55 -7.91 18.80 -6.49
CA LEU A 55 -6.66 18.30 -7.07
C LEU A 55 -6.52 18.62 -8.56
N GLU A 56 -7.47 19.33 -9.18
CA GLU A 56 -7.34 19.82 -10.56
C GLU A 56 -6.05 20.64 -10.74
N GLY A 57 -5.44 20.47 -11.92
CA GLY A 57 -4.14 21.05 -12.24
C GLY A 57 -2.94 20.29 -11.66
N THR A 58 -3.15 19.23 -10.88
CA THR A 58 -2.09 18.31 -10.45
C THR A 58 -2.09 17.01 -11.26
N GLU A 59 -0.99 16.26 -11.19
CA GLU A 59 -0.91 14.90 -11.74
C GLU A 59 -1.97 13.96 -11.14
N TYR A 60 -2.35 14.18 -9.88
CA TYR A 60 -3.29 13.34 -9.12
C TYR A 60 -4.74 13.56 -9.53
N GLY A 61 -5.13 14.81 -9.81
CA GLY A 61 -6.49 15.15 -10.23
C GLY A 61 -6.90 14.38 -11.47
N LYS A 62 -6.05 14.37 -12.51
CA LYS A 62 -6.31 13.63 -13.75
C LYS A 62 -6.54 12.13 -13.49
N ILE A 63 -5.68 11.50 -12.69
CA ILE A 63 -5.76 10.06 -12.37
C ILE A 63 -7.06 9.73 -11.66
N LEU A 64 -7.47 10.58 -10.71
CA LEU A 64 -8.67 10.38 -9.91
C LEU A 64 -9.95 10.65 -10.72
N SER A 65 -9.96 11.69 -11.56
CA SER A 65 -11.10 12.01 -12.43
C SER A 65 -11.45 10.86 -13.38
N GLU A 66 -10.44 10.12 -13.89
CA GLU A 66 -10.66 8.95 -14.76
C GLU A 66 -11.36 7.78 -14.04
N LYS A 67 -11.34 7.76 -12.70
CA LYS A 67 -11.90 6.69 -11.87
C LYS A 67 -13.07 7.13 -11.01
N LEU A 68 -13.48 8.39 -11.11
CA LEU A 68 -14.56 8.95 -10.30
C LEU A 68 -15.91 8.29 -10.61
N SER A 69 -16.17 7.95 -11.88
CA SER A 69 -17.40 7.24 -12.27
C SER A 69 -17.53 5.85 -11.65
N GLU A 70 -16.42 5.10 -11.53
CA GLU A 70 -16.42 3.79 -10.86
C GLU A 70 -16.67 3.93 -9.35
N TYR A 71 -16.14 4.99 -8.74
CA TYR A 71 -16.45 5.32 -7.35
C TYR A 71 -17.94 5.65 -7.16
N GLU A 72 -18.51 6.49 -8.04
CA GLU A 72 -19.93 6.88 -7.97
C GLU A 72 -20.88 5.70 -8.19
N GLU A 73 -20.55 4.80 -9.11
CA GLU A 73 -21.37 3.62 -9.44
C GLU A 73 -21.37 2.59 -8.30
N TYR A 74 -20.21 2.30 -7.72
CA TYR A 74 -20.04 1.24 -6.73
C TYR A 74 -20.01 1.72 -5.28
N ASN A 75 -20.04 3.05 -5.06
CA ASN A 75 -19.81 3.70 -3.77
C ASN A 75 -18.60 3.08 -3.02
N ASN A 76 -17.49 2.93 -3.73
CA ASN A 76 -16.31 2.24 -3.23
C ASN A 76 -15.05 3.04 -3.54
N LEU A 77 -14.24 3.36 -2.53
CA LEU A 77 -12.98 4.09 -2.68
C LEU A 77 -11.87 3.29 -3.39
N LEU A 78 -12.00 1.97 -3.44
CA LEU A 78 -10.97 1.06 -3.93
C LEU A 78 -10.42 1.45 -5.32
N PRO A 79 -11.25 1.82 -6.34
CA PRO A 79 -10.75 2.22 -7.66
C PRO A 79 -9.85 3.46 -7.61
N LEU A 80 -10.22 4.48 -6.82
CA LEU A 80 -9.45 5.70 -6.66
C LEU A 80 -8.10 5.43 -5.97
N GLU A 81 -8.12 4.63 -4.91
CA GLU A 81 -6.91 4.29 -4.17
C GLU A 81 -5.93 3.47 -5.02
N LEU A 82 -6.43 2.49 -5.76
CA LEU A 82 -5.59 1.63 -6.57
C LEU A 82 -5.03 2.37 -7.79
N ALA A 83 -5.76 3.32 -8.36
CA ALA A 83 -5.24 4.18 -9.42
C ALA A 83 -4.04 5.02 -8.95
N LEU A 84 -4.10 5.57 -7.74
CA LEU A 84 -2.98 6.30 -7.15
C LEU A 84 -1.78 5.39 -6.87
N ASP A 85 -1.99 4.18 -6.34
CA ASP A 85 -0.89 3.23 -6.12
C ASP A 85 -0.24 2.82 -7.43
N LYS A 86 -1.07 2.46 -8.43
CA LYS A 86 -0.59 2.09 -9.76
C LYS A 86 0.29 3.19 -10.34
N TYR A 87 -0.15 4.45 -10.22
CA TYR A 87 0.65 5.60 -10.64
C TYR A 87 1.99 5.70 -9.91
N LEU A 88 2.00 5.60 -8.57
CA LEU A 88 3.21 5.67 -7.76
C LEU A 88 4.24 4.64 -8.20
N TYR A 89 3.83 3.37 -8.24
CA TYR A 89 4.73 2.28 -8.51
C TYR A 89 5.20 2.23 -9.96
N HIS A 90 4.34 2.60 -10.93
CA HIS A 90 4.79 2.79 -12.31
C HIS A 90 5.84 3.90 -12.43
N SER A 91 5.63 5.04 -11.74
CA SER A 91 6.59 6.15 -11.73
C SER A 91 7.91 5.73 -11.09
N LEU A 92 7.88 4.98 -9.99
CA LEU A 92 9.07 4.46 -9.32
C LEU A 92 9.82 3.48 -10.22
N TRP A 93 9.12 2.50 -10.79
CA TRP A 93 9.72 1.49 -11.67
C TRP A 93 10.38 2.09 -12.91
N ARG A 94 9.75 3.08 -13.53
CA ARG A 94 10.35 3.82 -14.65
C ARG A 94 11.61 4.56 -14.26
N THR A 95 11.67 5.12 -13.04
CA THR A 95 12.85 5.83 -12.54
C THR A 95 14.01 4.86 -12.29
N VAL A 96 13.73 3.66 -11.77
CA VAL A 96 14.74 2.62 -11.54
C VAL A 96 15.40 2.12 -12.83
N LYS A 97 14.68 2.12 -13.95
CA LYS A 97 15.23 1.74 -15.26
C LYS A 97 16.22 2.76 -15.86
N ILE A 98 16.34 3.95 -15.27
CA ILE A 98 17.19 5.03 -15.77
C ILE A 98 18.53 5.00 -15.00
N GLU A 99 19.39 4.05 -15.40
CA GLU A 99 20.86 3.98 -15.25
C GLU A 99 21.55 4.06 -13.86
N GLY A 100 22.46 3.10 -13.60
CA GLY A 100 23.57 3.28 -12.66
C GLY A 100 24.13 1.98 -12.03
N ALA A 101 25.28 2.07 -11.36
CA ALA A 101 25.93 0.93 -10.66
C ALA A 101 25.10 0.29 -9.52
N ASN A 102 23.94 0.87 -9.19
CA ASN A 102 23.00 0.40 -8.16
C ASN A 102 21.68 -0.12 -8.75
N GLU A 103 21.56 -0.20 -10.07
CA GLU A 103 20.33 -0.56 -10.78
C GLU A 103 19.75 -1.90 -10.29
N ASP A 104 20.59 -2.92 -10.09
CA ASP A 104 20.15 -4.24 -9.63
C ASP A 104 19.56 -4.23 -8.23
N ILE A 105 20.14 -3.46 -7.30
CA ILE A 105 19.64 -3.35 -5.92
C ILE A 105 18.30 -2.61 -5.89
N PHE A 106 18.15 -1.56 -6.69
CA PHE A 106 16.88 -0.85 -6.79
C PHE A 106 15.81 -1.68 -7.50
N LYS A 107 16.16 -2.42 -8.56
CA LYS A 107 15.23 -3.36 -9.23
C LYS A 107 14.75 -4.44 -8.27
N GLU A 108 15.66 -5.02 -7.49
CA GLU A 108 15.30 -5.99 -6.46
C GLU A 108 14.37 -5.39 -5.41
N PHE A 109 14.77 -4.27 -4.81
CA PHE A 109 13.99 -3.66 -3.75
C PHE A 109 12.62 -3.19 -4.23
N ILE A 110 12.56 -2.38 -5.28
CA ILE A 110 11.30 -1.84 -5.82
C ILE A 110 10.45 -2.95 -6.43
N GLY A 111 11.06 -3.93 -7.10
CA GLY A 111 10.32 -5.06 -7.66
C GLY A 111 9.67 -5.92 -6.58
N LYS A 112 10.39 -6.25 -5.49
CA LYS A 112 9.81 -6.97 -4.34
C LYS A 112 8.74 -6.14 -3.62
N MET A 113 8.89 -4.81 -3.55
CA MET A 113 7.83 -3.94 -3.04
C MET A 113 6.57 -4.01 -3.91
N ILE A 114 6.72 -4.02 -5.24
CA ILE A 114 5.57 -4.11 -6.15
C ILE A 114 4.88 -5.48 -6.02
N ASP A 115 5.65 -6.56 -5.96
CA ASP A 115 5.12 -7.91 -5.74
C ASP A 115 4.28 -7.95 -4.45
N VAL A 116 4.81 -7.43 -3.34
CA VAL A 116 4.11 -7.34 -2.05
C VAL A 116 2.80 -6.55 -2.16
N GLU A 117 2.79 -5.43 -2.88
CA GLU A 117 1.60 -4.60 -2.99
C GLU A 117 0.54 -5.26 -3.87
N ASN A 118 0.96 -5.92 -4.97
CA ASN A 118 0.07 -6.78 -5.76
C ASN A 118 -0.55 -7.89 -4.90
N LEU A 119 0.24 -8.57 -4.07
CA LEU A 119 -0.26 -9.62 -3.17
C LEU A 119 -1.29 -9.08 -2.18
N LYS A 120 -1.05 -7.91 -1.57
CA LYS A 120 -2.04 -7.28 -0.67
C LYS A 120 -3.35 -6.97 -1.40
N VAL A 121 -3.26 -6.44 -2.62
CA VAL A 121 -4.45 -6.15 -3.45
C VAL A 121 -5.21 -7.44 -3.75
N ILE A 122 -4.54 -8.50 -4.19
CA ILE A 122 -5.16 -9.79 -4.50
C ILE A 122 -5.85 -10.37 -3.25
N LEU A 123 -5.15 -10.42 -2.11
CA LEU A 123 -5.70 -10.96 -0.87
C LEU A 123 -6.93 -10.17 -0.39
N ARG A 124 -6.88 -8.83 -0.46
CA ARG A 124 -8.01 -7.97 -0.09
C ARG A 124 -9.20 -8.16 -1.04
N CYS A 125 -8.96 -8.12 -2.34
CA CYS A 125 -9.99 -8.34 -3.35
C CYS A 125 -10.64 -9.71 -3.20
N LYS A 126 -9.84 -10.75 -2.94
CA LYS A 126 -10.34 -12.11 -2.67
C LYS A 126 -11.23 -12.16 -1.44
N ARG A 127 -10.83 -11.48 -0.36
CA ARG A 127 -11.61 -11.40 0.89
C ARG A 127 -12.93 -10.66 0.70
N GLU A 128 -12.94 -9.61 -0.11
CA GLU A 128 -14.11 -8.77 -0.39
C GLU A 128 -15.00 -9.35 -1.51
N GLY A 129 -14.61 -10.45 -2.14
CA GLY A 129 -15.37 -11.08 -3.24
C GLY A 129 -15.33 -10.27 -4.54
N VAL A 130 -14.33 -9.41 -4.72
CA VAL A 130 -14.14 -8.64 -5.96
C VAL A 130 -13.79 -9.59 -7.10
N PRO A 131 -14.45 -9.49 -8.27
CA PRO A 131 -14.14 -10.33 -9.42
C PRO A 131 -12.67 -10.26 -9.84
N SER A 132 -12.12 -11.37 -10.34
CA SER A 132 -10.72 -11.44 -10.78
C SER A 132 -10.42 -10.47 -11.92
N GLU A 133 -11.35 -10.31 -12.88
CA GLU A 133 -11.25 -9.35 -13.99
C GLU A 133 -11.08 -7.91 -13.50
N VAL A 134 -11.83 -7.54 -12.46
CA VAL A 134 -11.75 -6.22 -11.82
C VAL A 134 -10.43 -6.10 -11.06
N THR A 135 -10.04 -7.14 -10.31
CA THR A 135 -8.78 -7.19 -9.56
C THR A 135 -7.56 -6.97 -10.46
N LEU A 136 -7.53 -7.63 -11.62
CA LEU A 136 -6.44 -7.55 -12.61
C LEU A 136 -6.18 -6.12 -13.10
N ASN A 137 -7.21 -5.27 -13.21
CA ASN A 137 -7.05 -3.89 -13.65
C ASN A 137 -6.20 -3.05 -12.69
N TYR A 138 -6.10 -3.49 -11.44
CA TYR A 138 -5.38 -2.80 -10.37
C TYR A 138 -3.99 -3.34 -10.11
N LEU A 139 -3.64 -4.49 -10.69
CA LEU A 139 -2.32 -5.05 -10.53
C LEU A 139 -1.31 -4.31 -11.40
N LEU A 140 -0.08 -4.28 -10.91
CA LEU A 140 1.09 -3.85 -11.64
C LEU A 140 1.67 -5.06 -12.36
N ASP A 141 1.78 -4.98 -13.68
CA ASP A 141 2.35 -6.00 -14.57
C ASP A 141 3.88 -6.05 -14.56
N VAL A 142 4.48 -5.52 -13.50
CA VAL A 142 5.91 -5.46 -13.25
C VAL A 142 6.16 -5.94 -11.83
N GLY A 143 7.39 -6.36 -11.53
CA GLY A 143 7.71 -6.99 -10.25
C GLY A 143 9.14 -7.49 -10.24
N TYR A 144 9.48 -8.29 -9.23
CA TYR A 144 10.78 -8.97 -9.17
C TYR A 144 10.66 -10.47 -9.43
N GLU A 145 9.74 -11.11 -8.70
CA GLU A 145 9.60 -12.56 -8.66
C GLU A 145 8.24 -13.01 -9.24
N LEU A 146 7.20 -12.17 -9.12
CA LEU A 146 5.87 -12.48 -9.65
C LEU A 146 5.68 -11.94 -11.07
N ALA A 147 5.70 -12.86 -12.04
CA ALA A 147 5.40 -12.53 -13.43
C ALA A 147 3.90 -12.23 -13.66
N PRO A 148 3.52 -11.50 -14.73
CA PRO A 148 2.12 -11.16 -15.00
C PRO A 148 1.16 -12.36 -15.09
N TRP A 149 1.63 -13.49 -15.65
CA TRP A 149 0.83 -14.71 -15.71
C TRP A 149 0.55 -15.28 -14.31
N LYS A 150 1.52 -15.16 -13.39
CA LYS A 150 1.37 -15.60 -12.00
C LYS A 150 0.39 -14.71 -11.25
N LEU A 151 0.49 -13.39 -11.43
CA LEU A 151 -0.48 -12.45 -10.86
C LEU A 151 -1.91 -12.75 -11.30
N LYS A 152 -2.10 -13.16 -12.56
CA LYS A 152 -3.40 -13.60 -13.08
C LYS A 152 -3.90 -14.86 -12.42
N GLU A 153 -3.05 -15.90 -12.34
CA GLU A 153 -3.37 -17.14 -11.63
C GLU A 153 -3.80 -16.87 -10.18
N LEU A 154 -3.07 -16.01 -9.46
CA LEU A 154 -3.39 -15.63 -8.09
C LEU A 154 -4.72 -14.87 -7.98
N ALA A 155 -5.00 -13.94 -8.90
CA ALA A 155 -6.28 -13.22 -8.92
C ALA A 155 -7.47 -14.16 -9.18
N GLU A 156 -7.28 -15.19 -10.01
CA GLU A 156 -8.28 -16.19 -10.38
C GLU A 156 -8.48 -17.27 -9.31
N GLY A 157 -7.55 -17.43 -8.36
CA GLY A 157 -7.63 -18.44 -7.30
C GLY A 157 -8.94 -18.41 -6.50
N GLU A 158 -9.49 -19.57 -6.15
CA GLU A 158 -10.85 -19.67 -5.56
C GLU A 158 -10.93 -19.18 -4.10
N SER A 159 -9.83 -19.27 -3.36
CA SER A 159 -9.77 -18.93 -1.93
C SER A 159 -8.42 -18.34 -1.54
N ILE A 160 -8.32 -17.75 -0.35
CA ILE A 160 -7.06 -17.21 0.17
C ILE A 160 -6.01 -18.30 0.35
N GLU A 161 -6.44 -19.47 0.82
CA GLU A 161 -5.60 -20.67 0.95
C GLU A 161 -5.09 -21.12 -0.42
N GLY A 162 -5.95 -21.11 -1.44
CA GLY A 162 -5.55 -21.41 -2.82
C GLY A 162 -4.53 -20.41 -3.38
N VAL A 163 -4.69 -19.12 -3.09
CA VAL A 163 -3.72 -18.08 -3.45
C VAL A 163 -2.37 -18.34 -2.78
N ILE A 164 -2.35 -18.66 -1.48
CA ILE A 164 -1.11 -18.91 -0.74
C ILE A 164 -0.43 -20.20 -1.20
N SER A 165 -1.18 -21.28 -1.43
CA SER A 165 -0.63 -22.52 -1.98
C SER A 165 0.00 -22.31 -3.36
N SER A 166 -0.62 -21.47 -4.20
CA SER A 166 -0.07 -21.12 -5.52
C SER A 166 1.26 -20.36 -5.41
N LEU A 167 1.63 -19.82 -4.25
CA LEU A 167 2.89 -19.12 -4.02
C LEU A 167 4.01 -20.01 -3.47
N GLU A 168 3.82 -21.33 -3.35
CA GLU A 168 4.78 -22.25 -2.67
C GLU A 168 6.22 -22.15 -3.18
N ASP A 169 6.41 -21.92 -4.48
CA ASP A 169 7.73 -21.77 -5.11
C ASP A 169 8.37 -20.39 -4.91
N SER A 170 7.69 -19.47 -4.23
CA SER A 170 8.15 -18.10 -4.01
C SER A 170 8.57 -17.84 -2.57
N GLU A 171 9.39 -16.81 -2.36
CA GLU A 171 9.70 -16.31 -1.00
C GLU A 171 8.43 -15.89 -0.24
N TYR A 172 7.38 -15.49 -0.96
CA TYR A 172 6.12 -15.04 -0.38
C TYR A 172 5.26 -16.19 0.15
N GLY A 173 5.21 -17.33 -0.54
CA GLY A 173 4.39 -18.47 -0.12
C GLY A 173 4.82 -19.01 1.23
N ASN A 174 6.14 -19.15 1.43
CA ASN A 174 6.71 -19.64 2.69
C ASN A 174 6.30 -18.78 3.89
N ILE A 175 6.46 -17.45 3.80
CA ILE A 175 6.14 -16.55 4.91
C ILE A 175 4.63 -16.45 5.17
N LEU A 176 3.80 -16.57 4.12
CA LEU A 176 2.34 -16.48 4.24
C LEU A 176 1.74 -17.77 4.79
N ALA A 177 2.25 -18.94 4.40
CA ALA A 177 1.76 -20.24 4.83
C ALA A 177 1.85 -20.42 6.36
N GLU A 178 2.89 -19.89 7.00
CA GLU A 178 3.07 -19.90 8.46
C GLU A 178 1.93 -19.21 9.23
N HIS A 179 1.16 -18.35 8.56
CA HIS A 179 0.14 -17.51 9.18
C HIS A 179 -1.31 -17.89 8.77
N LEU A 180 -1.47 -19.00 8.05
CA LEU A 180 -2.79 -19.51 7.66
C LEU A 180 -3.68 -19.84 8.87
N GLU A 181 -3.13 -20.42 9.93
CA GLU A 181 -3.90 -20.74 11.15
C GLU A 181 -4.43 -19.48 11.85
N GLU A 182 -3.63 -18.39 11.89
CA GLU A 182 -4.05 -17.12 12.47
C GLU A 182 -5.14 -16.45 11.62
N TYR A 183 -5.01 -16.53 10.29
CA TYR A 183 -6.06 -16.09 9.37
C TYR A 183 -7.34 -16.91 9.56
N GLU A 184 -7.28 -18.23 9.71
CA GLU A 184 -8.48 -19.06 9.92
C GLU A 184 -9.25 -18.66 11.18
N ARG A 185 -8.54 -18.28 12.25
CA ARG A 185 -9.15 -17.83 13.50
C ARG A 185 -9.72 -16.41 13.44
N SER A 186 -9.03 -15.49 12.77
CA SER A 186 -9.39 -14.07 12.74
C SER A 186 -10.28 -13.70 11.54
N LYS A 187 -10.21 -14.48 10.47
CA LYS A 187 -10.71 -14.20 9.12
C LYS A 187 -10.33 -12.80 8.63
N SER A 188 -9.14 -12.32 9.03
CA SER A 188 -8.64 -10.99 8.71
C SER A 188 -7.40 -11.07 7.84
N VAL A 189 -7.47 -10.50 6.63
CA VAL A 189 -6.31 -10.39 5.72
C VAL A 189 -5.19 -9.51 6.27
N PHE A 190 -5.48 -8.73 7.32
CA PHE A 190 -4.49 -7.90 8.00
C PHE A 190 -3.32 -8.71 8.57
N VAL A 191 -3.53 -9.99 8.91
CA VAL A 191 -2.45 -10.91 9.32
C VAL A 191 -1.38 -10.98 8.23
N PHE A 192 -1.78 -11.22 6.97
CA PHE A 192 -0.87 -11.30 5.85
C PHE A 192 -0.26 -9.95 5.47
N GLU A 193 -1.03 -8.85 5.57
CA GLU A 193 -0.50 -7.51 5.30
C GLU A 193 0.71 -7.19 6.21
N LYS A 194 0.64 -7.56 7.51
CA LYS A 194 1.77 -7.38 8.44
C LYS A 194 2.98 -8.20 8.03
N VAL A 195 2.77 -9.47 7.69
CA VAL A 195 3.85 -10.39 7.28
C VAL A 195 4.58 -9.84 6.05
N LEU A 196 3.82 -9.36 5.06
CA LEU A 196 4.37 -8.77 3.84
C LEU A 196 5.09 -7.43 4.09
N ASP A 197 4.59 -6.61 5.02
CA ASP A 197 5.30 -5.38 5.41
C ASP A 197 6.62 -5.67 6.12
N ASN A 198 6.63 -6.67 7.01
CA ASN A 198 7.83 -7.13 7.70
C ASN A 198 8.84 -7.73 6.72
N TYR A 199 8.36 -8.47 5.71
CA TYR A 199 9.21 -8.97 4.65
C TYR A 199 9.98 -7.84 3.93
N ILE A 200 9.32 -6.73 3.57
CA ILE A 200 9.98 -5.58 2.94
C ILE A 200 11.01 -4.92 3.88
N LEU A 201 10.72 -4.86 5.18
CA LEU A 201 11.69 -4.39 6.17
C LEU A 201 12.95 -5.28 6.17
N GLU A 202 12.77 -6.60 6.17
CA GLU A 202 13.88 -7.56 6.14
C GLU A 202 14.66 -7.52 4.82
N VAL A 203 13.99 -7.33 3.67
CA VAL A 203 14.66 -7.08 2.39
C VAL A 203 15.55 -5.83 2.50
N GLY A 204 15.04 -4.72 3.03
CA GLY A 204 15.82 -3.51 3.22
C GLY A 204 17.03 -3.69 4.14
N LYS A 205 16.88 -4.45 5.23
CA LYS A 205 18.01 -4.82 6.12
C LYS A 205 19.05 -5.67 5.40
N ARG A 206 18.64 -6.70 4.67
CA ARG A 206 19.55 -7.56 3.88
C ARG A 206 20.31 -6.75 2.85
N LEU A 207 19.65 -5.86 2.13
CA LEU A 207 20.29 -5.00 1.13
C LEU A 207 21.29 -4.02 1.77
N SER A 208 20.99 -3.49 2.96
CA SER A 208 21.91 -2.68 3.75
C SER A 208 23.20 -3.41 4.10
N LEU A 209 23.08 -4.68 4.50
CA LEU A 209 24.23 -5.53 4.81
C LEU A 209 25.00 -5.99 3.56
N ARG A 210 24.29 -6.22 2.43
CA ARG A 210 24.90 -6.67 1.17
C ARG A 210 25.70 -5.56 0.48
N GLN A 211 25.27 -4.31 0.61
CA GLN A 211 25.93 -3.16 -0.03
C GLN A 211 26.21 -2.01 0.95
N PRO A 212 27.06 -2.22 1.98
CA PRO A 212 27.26 -1.27 3.08
C PRO A 212 27.91 0.05 2.64
N PHE A 213 28.60 0.08 1.51
CA PHE A 213 29.25 1.29 0.96
C PHE A 213 28.52 1.85 -0.27
N GLY A 214 27.24 1.49 -0.46
CA GLY A 214 26.40 1.98 -1.56
C GLY A 214 25.05 2.49 -1.08
N VAL A 215 23.98 2.20 -1.82
CA VAL A 215 22.63 2.67 -1.50
C VAL A 215 21.91 1.81 -0.44
N GLY A 216 22.45 0.62 -0.16
CA GLY A 216 21.93 -0.31 0.84
C GLY A 216 21.57 0.34 2.19
N PRO A 217 22.50 1.04 2.87
CA PRO A 217 22.22 1.71 4.13
C PRO A 217 21.05 2.71 4.07
N ILE A 218 20.91 3.43 2.95
CA ILE A 218 19.81 4.38 2.75
C ILE A 218 18.48 3.61 2.64
N ILE A 219 18.43 2.53 1.87
CA ILE A 219 17.24 1.68 1.75
C ILE A 219 16.85 1.13 3.13
N GLY A 220 17.80 0.52 3.85
CA GLY A 220 17.54 -0.06 5.17
C GLY A 220 17.10 0.97 6.22
N PHE A 221 17.68 2.17 6.19
CA PHE A 221 17.25 3.26 7.05
C PHE A 221 15.82 3.73 6.73
N LEU A 222 15.52 3.97 5.46
CA LEU A 222 14.21 4.45 5.02
C LEU A 222 13.10 3.43 5.34
N THR A 223 13.30 2.14 5.06
CA THR A 223 12.32 1.09 5.38
C THR A 223 12.09 0.98 6.89
N SER A 224 13.16 1.04 7.68
CA SER A 224 13.06 1.01 9.14
C SER A 224 12.29 2.22 9.67
N LYS A 225 12.53 3.41 9.12
CA LYS A 225 11.82 4.63 9.51
C LYS A 225 10.36 4.62 9.10
N GLU A 226 10.03 4.10 7.92
CA GLU A 226 8.64 3.94 7.51
C GLU A 226 7.88 2.98 8.43
N MET A 227 8.50 1.85 8.79
CA MET A 227 7.91 0.90 9.74
C MET A 227 7.74 1.52 11.13
N GLU A 228 8.73 2.27 11.62
CA GLU A 228 8.65 2.98 12.90
C GLU A 228 7.47 3.96 12.93
N VAL A 229 7.32 4.78 11.89
CA VAL A 229 6.19 5.72 11.77
C VAL A 229 4.86 4.96 11.73
N LYS A 230 4.77 3.82 11.01
CA LYS A 230 3.56 3.00 10.95
C LYS A 230 3.19 2.45 12.33
N LYS A 231 4.17 1.93 13.08
CA LYS A 231 3.98 1.40 14.45
C LYS A 231 3.55 2.51 15.42
N LEU A 232 4.20 3.68 15.39
CA LEU A 232 3.82 4.82 16.22
C LEU A 232 2.39 5.28 15.95
N ARG A 233 1.98 5.34 14.68
CA ARG A 233 0.61 5.71 14.31
C ARG A 233 -0.41 4.68 14.80
N ALA A 234 -0.12 3.38 14.66
CA ALA A 234 -1.00 2.33 15.18
C ALA A 234 -1.16 2.44 16.71
N ILE A 235 -0.09 2.77 17.44
CA ILE A 235 -0.14 3.03 18.89
C ILE A 235 -1.00 4.26 19.21
N ILE A 236 -0.78 5.36 18.51
CA ILE A 236 -1.51 6.62 18.74
C ILE A 236 -3.00 6.42 18.46
N ASN A 237 -3.34 5.86 17.30
CA ASN A 237 -4.73 5.61 16.90
C ASN A 237 -5.41 4.63 17.86
N GLY A 238 -4.74 3.54 18.21
CA GLY A 238 -5.28 2.58 19.17
C GLY A 238 -5.53 3.19 20.55
N LYS A 239 -4.67 4.13 21.00
CA LYS A 239 -4.92 4.89 22.24
C LYS A 239 -6.10 5.86 22.11
N ILE A 240 -6.24 6.54 20.99
CA ILE A 240 -7.36 7.45 20.70
C ILE A 240 -8.69 6.66 20.69
N GLU A 241 -8.68 5.48 20.10
CA GLU A 241 -9.82 4.57 20.01
C GLU A 241 -10.11 3.80 21.33
N GLY A 242 -9.27 3.98 22.36
CA GLY A 242 -9.45 3.33 23.65
C GLY A 242 -9.16 1.82 23.64
N LEU A 243 -8.40 1.33 22.65
CA LEU A 243 -7.98 -0.07 22.57
C LEU A 243 -7.10 -0.44 23.75
N SER A 244 -7.17 -1.71 24.17
CA SER A 244 -6.31 -2.20 25.25
C SER A 244 -4.85 -2.26 24.79
N PRO A 245 -3.86 -2.14 25.70
CA PRO A 245 -2.45 -2.29 25.33
C PRO A 245 -2.14 -3.62 24.64
N ARG A 246 -2.92 -4.67 24.92
CA ARG A 246 -2.81 -5.97 24.26
C ARG A 246 -3.23 -5.87 22.79
N ASP A 247 -4.40 -5.30 22.51
CA ASP A 247 -4.93 -5.17 21.15
C ASP A 247 -4.02 -4.28 20.31
N ILE A 248 -3.54 -3.17 20.89
CA ILE A 248 -2.55 -2.29 20.24
C ILE A 248 -1.27 -3.06 19.92
N LYS A 249 -0.79 -3.91 20.83
CA LYS A 249 0.40 -4.71 20.61
C LYS A 249 0.22 -5.68 19.44
N GLU A 250 -0.97 -6.29 19.31
CA GLU A 250 -1.30 -7.16 18.19
C GLU A 250 -1.29 -6.41 16.85
N LEU A 251 -1.56 -5.09 16.82
CA LEU A 251 -1.48 -4.27 15.59
C LEU A 251 -0.05 -3.96 15.11
N ILE A 252 0.97 -4.08 15.98
CA ILE A 252 2.34 -3.57 15.72
C ILE A 252 3.44 -4.64 15.76
N THR A 253 3.09 -5.92 15.89
CA THR A 253 4.05 -6.99 16.22
C THR A 253 5.16 -7.19 15.18
N ASN A 254 6.29 -7.67 15.72
CA ASN A 254 7.70 -7.40 15.41
C ASN A 254 8.13 -7.17 13.97
#